data_AF-W8B3Z4-F1
#
_entry.id   AF-W8B3Z4-F1
#
_cell.length_a   1.000
_cell.length_b   1.000
_cell.length_c   1.000
_cell.angle_alpha   90.00
_cell.angle_beta   90.00
_cell.angle_gamma   90.00
#
_symmetry.space_group_name_H-M   'P 1'
#
loop_
_entity.id
_entity.type
_entity.pdbx_description
1 polymer ?
#
loop_
_entity_poly.entity_id
_entity_poly.type
_entity_poly.pdbx_seq_one_letter_code
_entity_poly.pdbx_strand_id
1 'polypeptide(L)'
;MPRKKSKVDPLEELETCTKLLCDQSHNHMKVREYDRALIGYNQALELNGTDINALVSRSKCYLLLGESSKALKDAETALTEDKNNIRAIFQKAEALYFLGQFEQSLMFFHQGLRARPELSSFRLGVQKTQEAIENTIGTSKCSAYTTTSLKENDFSSKHKSSKQCQRTTRPKLSATEMERRNARKLLGELCVDKEYLENLLQHPDLVRADTNSESISSYAKEAVNFLKKRQEFWRQQRPCTALPKYKSVAQDPLPTWF
;
A
#
# COMPACT_ATOMS: atom_id res chain seq x y z
N MET A 1 3.94 -8.67 -60.09
CA MET A 1 3.28 -9.58 -59.14
C MET A 1 2.70 -8.74 -58.00
N PRO A 2 1.38 -8.48 -57.96
CA PRO A 2 0.78 -7.82 -56.80
C PRO A 2 0.84 -8.80 -55.63
N ARG A 3 1.50 -8.42 -54.53
CA ARG A 3 1.46 -9.19 -53.27
C ARG A 3 0.00 -9.28 -52.84
N LYS A 4 -0.56 -10.50 -52.82
CA LYS A 4 -1.84 -10.76 -52.15
C LYS A 4 -1.68 -10.29 -50.70
N LYS A 5 -2.37 -9.22 -50.30
CA LYS A 5 -2.53 -8.90 -48.89
C LYS A 5 -3.26 -10.09 -48.28
N SER A 6 -2.57 -10.84 -47.42
CA SER A 6 -3.23 -11.84 -46.56
C SER A 6 -4.33 -11.09 -45.80
N LYS A 7 -5.58 -11.57 -45.91
CA LYS A 7 -6.65 -11.09 -45.05
C LYS A 7 -6.23 -11.46 -43.64
N VAL A 8 -5.79 -10.48 -42.85
CA VAL A 8 -5.54 -10.68 -41.43
C VAL A 8 -6.91 -10.84 -40.78
N ASP A 9 -7.06 -11.84 -39.93
CA ASP A 9 -8.34 -12.07 -39.27
C ASP A 9 -8.64 -10.90 -38.32
N PRO A 10 -9.86 -10.33 -38.32
CA PRO A 10 -10.19 -9.16 -37.49
C PRO A 10 -9.94 -9.38 -35.99
N LEU A 11 -9.96 -10.62 -35.54
CA LEU A 11 -9.65 -11.00 -34.15
C LEU A 11 -8.16 -10.83 -33.83
N GLU A 12 -7.28 -11.16 -34.78
CA GLU A 12 -5.83 -11.04 -34.63
C GLU A 12 -5.39 -9.56 -34.71
N GLU A 13 -6.08 -8.76 -35.53
CA GLU A 13 -5.90 -7.30 -35.55
C GLU A 13 -6.30 -6.65 -34.21
N LEU A 14 -7.36 -7.13 -33.56
CA LEU A 14 -7.78 -6.64 -32.25
C LEU A 14 -6.77 -7.00 -31.15
N GLU A 15 -6.28 -8.24 -31.13
CA GLU A 15 -5.27 -8.68 -30.17
C GLU A 15 -3.95 -7.92 -30.30
N THR A 16 -3.51 -7.65 -31.54
CA THR A 16 -2.29 -6.88 -31.79
C THR A 16 -2.45 -5.42 -31.36
N CYS A 17 -3.60 -4.80 -31.61
CA CYS A 17 -3.91 -3.46 -31.10
C CYS A 17 -3.90 -3.41 -29.56
N THR A 18 -4.52 -4.37 -28.89
CA THR A 18 -4.51 -4.45 -27.42
C THR A 18 -3.09 -4.58 -26.87
N LYS A 19 -2.26 -5.45 -27.46
CA LYS A 19 -0.84 -5.60 -27.06
C LYS A 19 -0.06 -4.29 -27.22
N LEU A 20 -0.24 -3.59 -28.35
CA LEU A 20 0.42 -2.31 -28.59
C LEU A 20 0.03 -1.24 -27.55
N LEU A 21 -1.27 -1.14 -27.21
CA LEU A 21 -1.74 -0.22 -26.16
C LEU A 21 -1.15 -0.58 -24.79
N CYS A 22 -1.08 -1.86 -24.46
CA CYS A 22 -0.44 -2.34 -23.24
C CYS A 22 1.05 -1.98 -23.18
N ASP A 23 1.77 -2.12 -24.29
CA ASP A 23 3.20 -1.80 -24.38
C ASP A 23 3.46 -0.28 -24.28
N GLN A 24 2.63 0.53 -24.94
CA GLN A 24 2.69 1.99 -24.81
C GLN A 24 2.42 2.44 -23.37
N SER A 25 1.37 1.88 -22.75
CA SER A 25 1.02 2.14 -21.35
C SER A 25 2.14 1.71 -20.40
N HIS A 26 2.80 0.58 -20.70
CA HIS A 26 3.95 0.12 -19.95
C HIS A 26 5.15 1.08 -20.05
N ASN A 27 5.34 1.74 -21.19
CA ASN A 27 6.37 2.77 -21.32
C ASN A 27 6.02 4.03 -20.51
N HIS A 28 4.76 4.47 -20.51
CA HIS A 28 4.32 5.55 -19.62
C HIS A 28 4.55 5.21 -18.13
N MET A 29 4.32 3.96 -17.72
CA MET A 29 4.66 3.47 -16.38
C MET A 29 6.14 3.61 -16.04
N LYS A 30 7.05 3.35 -17.00
CA LYS A 30 8.51 3.51 -16.79
C LYS A 30 8.90 4.97 -16.62
N VAL A 31 8.22 5.88 -17.32
CA VAL A 31 8.43 7.34 -17.22
C VAL A 31 7.68 7.94 -16.01
N ARG A 32 7.00 7.11 -15.19
CA ARG A 32 6.20 7.51 -14.02
C ARG A 32 4.97 8.36 -14.36
N GLU A 33 4.50 8.30 -15.61
CA GLU A 33 3.26 8.93 -16.05
C GLU A 33 2.06 7.98 -15.84
N TYR A 34 1.70 7.77 -14.57
CA TYR A 34 0.73 6.74 -14.19
C TYR A 34 -0.69 7.00 -14.70
N ASP A 35 -1.13 8.26 -14.74
CA ASP A 35 -2.47 8.62 -15.25
C ASP A 35 -2.60 8.33 -16.74
N ARG A 36 -1.55 8.61 -17.53
CA ARG A 36 -1.52 8.30 -18.97
C ARG A 36 -1.48 6.81 -19.22
N ALA A 37 -0.69 6.07 -18.43
CA ALA A 37 -0.67 4.62 -18.50
C ALA A 37 -2.05 4.01 -18.21
N LEU A 38 -2.77 4.57 -17.23
CA LEU A 38 -4.11 4.11 -16.87
C LEU A 38 -5.11 4.31 -18.01
N ILE A 39 -5.04 5.44 -18.72
CA ILE A 39 -5.86 5.68 -19.92
C ILE A 39 -5.61 4.60 -20.98
N GLY A 40 -4.35 4.31 -21.29
CA GLY A 40 -4.01 3.31 -22.29
C GLY A 40 -4.41 1.87 -21.87
N TYR A 41 -4.27 1.52 -20.59
CA TYR A 41 -4.76 0.24 -20.08
C TYR A 41 -6.30 0.14 -20.09
N ASN A 42 -7.02 1.25 -19.85
CA ASN A 42 -8.46 1.26 -19.99
C ASN A 42 -8.88 1.03 -21.44
N GLN A 43 -8.26 1.71 -22.40
CA GLN A 43 -8.51 1.49 -23.83
C GLN A 43 -8.19 0.05 -24.23
N ALA A 44 -7.08 -0.52 -23.74
CA ALA A 44 -6.75 -1.93 -23.98
C ALA A 44 -7.84 -2.89 -23.47
N LEU A 45 -8.43 -2.60 -22.31
CA LEU A 45 -9.49 -3.39 -21.71
C LEU A 45 -10.88 -3.13 -22.30
N GLU A 46 -11.11 -1.97 -22.92
CA GLU A 46 -12.31 -1.72 -23.75
C GLU A 46 -12.29 -2.58 -25.02
N LEU A 47 -11.11 -2.81 -25.60
CA LEU A 47 -10.94 -3.71 -26.74
C LEU A 47 -10.99 -5.18 -26.34
N ASN A 48 -10.34 -5.55 -25.23
CA ASN A 48 -10.35 -6.91 -24.70
C ASN A 48 -10.45 -6.90 -23.16
N GLY A 49 -11.67 -7.05 -22.65
CA GLY A 49 -11.95 -6.98 -21.21
C GLY A 49 -11.38 -8.11 -20.36
N THR A 50 -10.90 -9.20 -20.98
CA THR A 50 -10.34 -10.36 -20.26
C THR A 50 -8.82 -10.49 -20.42
N ASP A 51 -8.13 -9.49 -20.99
CA ASP A 51 -6.67 -9.53 -21.06
C ASP A 51 -6.04 -9.43 -19.67
N ILE A 52 -5.55 -10.58 -19.20
CA ILE A 52 -4.89 -10.76 -17.90
C ILE A 52 -3.67 -9.83 -17.78
N ASN A 53 -2.92 -9.61 -18.86
CA ASN A 53 -1.73 -8.76 -18.80
C ASN A 53 -2.11 -7.29 -18.59
N ALA A 54 -3.15 -6.82 -19.27
CA ALA A 54 -3.71 -5.49 -19.08
C ALA A 54 -4.27 -5.31 -17.66
N LEU A 55 -5.07 -6.27 -17.16
CA LEU A 55 -5.63 -6.25 -15.80
C LEU A 55 -4.53 -6.19 -14.73
N VAL A 56 -3.53 -7.07 -14.82
CA VAL A 56 -2.39 -7.10 -13.88
C VAL A 56 -1.60 -5.80 -13.92
N SER A 57 -1.39 -5.24 -15.11
CA SER A 57 -0.60 -4.02 -15.27
C SER A 57 -1.37 -2.79 -14.79
N ARG A 58 -2.68 -2.72 -15.04
CA ARG A 58 -3.57 -1.68 -14.52
C ARG A 58 -3.71 -1.76 -13.00
N SER A 59 -3.81 -2.96 -12.44
CA SER A 59 -3.77 -3.19 -10.99
C SER A 59 -2.51 -2.58 -10.37
N LYS A 60 -1.33 -2.84 -10.97
CA LYS A 60 -0.08 -2.22 -10.55
C LYS A 60 -0.12 -0.68 -10.65
N CYS A 61 -0.70 -0.12 -11.72
CA CYS A 61 -0.87 1.34 -11.85
C CYS A 61 -1.71 1.90 -10.70
N TYR A 62 -2.84 1.26 -10.39
CA TYR A 62 -3.70 1.66 -9.29
C TYR A 62 -2.99 1.61 -7.94
N LEU A 63 -2.13 0.61 -7.70
CA LEU A 63 -1.31 0.59 -6.49
C LEU A 63 -0.36 1.78 -6.40
N LEU A 64 0.29 2.16 -7.51
CA LEU A 64 1.18 3.32 -7.55
C LEU A 64 0.43 4.65 -7.33
N LEU A 65 -0.82 4.74 -7.78
CA LEU A 65 -1.72 5.87 -7.52
C LEU A 65 -2.37 5.84 -6.13
N GLY A 66 -2.11 4.79 -5.33
CA GLY A 66 -2.72 4.61 -4.01
C GLY A 66 -4.23 4.37 -4.06
N GLU A 67 -4.70 3.71 -5.11
CA GLU A 67 -6.08 3.25 -5.32
C GLU A 67 -6.18 1.71 -5.14
N SER A 68 -5.75 1.22 -3.97
CA SER A 68 -5.61 -0.20 -3.69
C SER A 68 -6.90 -1.01 -3.81
N SER A 69 -8.06 -0.39 -3.60
CA SER A 69 -9.37 -1.04 -3.78
C SER A 69 -9.67 -1.35 -5.25
N LYS A 70 -9.30 -0.47 -6.18
CA LYS A 70 -9.44 -0.73 -7.63
C LYS A 70 -8.40 -1.75 -8.09
N ALA A 71 -7.18 -1.65 -7.57
CA ALA A 71 -6.12 -2.63 -7.83
C ALA A 71 -6.56 -4.06 -7.44
N LEU A 72 -7.21 -4.21 -6.28
CA LEU A 72 -7.72 -5.51 -5.83
C LEU A 72 -8.74 -6.08 -6.82
N LYS A 73 -9.71 -5.27 -7.28
CA LYS A 73 -10.72 -5.70 -8.25
C LYS A 73 -10.09 -6.23 -9.53
N ASP A 74 -9.13 -5.49 -10.09
CA ASP A 74 -8.42 -5.90 -11.32
C ASP A 74 -7.63 -7.21 -11.12
N ALA A 75 -6.98 -7.37 -9.96
CA ALA A 75 -6.26 -8.59 -9.63
C ALA A 75 -7.22 -9.78 -9.44
N GLU A 76 -8.41 -9.56 -8.88
CA GLU A 76 -9.44 -10.58 -8.75
C GLU A 76 -10.01 -11.00 -10.09
N THR A 77 -10.32 -10.05 -10.98
CA THR A 77 -10.75 -10.36 -12.35
C THR A 77 -9.67 -11.10 -13.14
N ALA A 78 -8.39 -10.76 -12.95
CA ALA A 78 -7.31 -11.50 -13.58
C ALA A 78 -7.25 -12.97 -13.09
N LEU A 79 -7.57 -13.20 -11.81
CA LEU A 79 -7.61 -14.54 -11.21
C LEU A 79 -8.89 -15.33 -11.52
N THR A 80 -9.99 -14.66 -11.89
CA THR A 80 -11.17 -15.37 -12.41
C THR A 80 -10.88 -15.98 -13.77
N GLU A 81 -10.12 -15.29 -14.62
CA GLU A 81 -9.69 -15.77 -15.93
C GLU A 81 -8.59 -16.85 -15.80
N ASP A 82 -7.53 -16.60 -15.03
CA ASP A 82 -6.48 -17.58 -14.74
C ASP A 82 -6.17 -17.63 -13.23
N LYS A 83 -6.74 -18.64 -12.58
CA LYS A 83 -6.61 -18.87 -11.14
C LYS A 83 -5.16 -19.09 -10.68
N ASN A 84 -4.27 -19.52 -11.57
CA ASN A 84 -2.89 -19.85 -11.26
C ASN A 84 -1.90 -18.79 -11.76
N ASN A 85 -2.39 -17.63 -12.23
CA ASN A 85 -1.52 -16.58 -12.73
C ASN A 85 -0.68 -15.97 -11.61
N ILE A 86 0.61 -16.25 -11.62
CA ILE A 86 1.55 -15.81 -10.58
C ILE A 86 1.58 -14.29 -10.42
N ARG A 87 1.49 -13.54 -11.53
CA ARG A 87 1.51 -12.07 -11.49
C ARG A 87 0.22 -11.52 -10.87
N ALA A 88 -0.93 -12.12 -11.18
CA ALA A 88 -2.21 -11.72 -10.58
C ALA A 88 -2.28 -12.07 -9.08
N ILE A 89 -1.78 -13.25 -8.66
CA ILE A 89 -1.65 -13.62 -7.25
C ILE A 89 -0.81 -12.57 -6.50
N PHE A 90 0.32 -12.18 -7.10
CA PHE A 90 1.20 -11.16 -6.52
C PHE A 90 0.51 -9.80 -6.38
N GLN A 91 -0.16 -9.32 -7.44
CA GLN A 91 -0.90 -8.06 -7.39
C GLN A 91 -2.05 -8.08 -6.37
N LYS A 92 -2.76 -9.21 -6.23
CA LYS A 92 -3.80 -9.38 -5.20
C LYS A 92 -3.20 -9.30 -3.80
N ALA A 93 -2.07 -9.97 -3.56
CA ALA A 93 -1.39 -9.93 -2.27
C ALA A 93 -0.92 -8.52 -1.91
N GLU A 94 -0.34 -7.77 -2.87
CA GLU A 94 0.06 -6.37 -2.68
C GLU A 94 -1.17 -5.48 -2.42
N ALA A 95 -2.25 -5.62 -3.18
CA ALA A 95 -3.46 -4.83 -2.98
C ALA A 95 -4.07 -5.04 -1.58
N LEU A 96 -4.15 -6.31 -1.12
CA LEU A 96 -4.60 -6.64 0.23
C LEU A 96 -3.69 -6.05 1.31
N TYR A 97 -2.37 -6.07 1.08
CA TYR A 97 -1.40 -5.46 1.99
C TYR A 97 -1.63 -3.95 2.14
N PHE A 98 -1.81 -3.22 1.03
CA PHE A 98 -2.09 -1.78 1.07
C PHE A 98 -3.48 -1.44 1.62
N LEU A 99 -4.42 -2.38 1.60
CA LEU A 99 -5.72 -2.26 2.27
C LEU A 99 -5.67 -2.58 3.77
N GLY A 100 -4.52 -3.01 4.29
CA GLY A 100 -4.35 -3.40 5.69
C GLY A 100 -4.86 -4.80 6.04
N GLN A 101 -5.26 -5.60 5.05
CA GLN A 101 -5.70 -6.98 5.25
C GLN A 101 -4.50 -7.94 5.24
N PHE A 102 -3.66 -7.82 6.27
CA PHE A 102 -2.33 -8.44 6.30
C PHE A 102 -2.38 -9.98 6.33
N GLU A 103 -3.36 -10.58 6.99
CA GLU A 103 -3.49 -12.04 7.10
C GLU A 103 -3.81 -12.68 5.74
N GLN A 104 -4.75 -12.07 5.00
CA GLN A 104 -5.10 -12.52 3.65
C GLN A 104 -3.94 -12.28 2.68
N SER A 105 -3.29 -11.13 2.76
CA SER A 105 -2.10 -10.81 1.98
C SER A 105 -0.99 -11.84 2.20
N LEU A 106 -0.69 -12.20 3.45
CA LEU A 106 0.32 -13.19 3.82
C LEU A 106 -0.01 -14.57 3.22
N MET A 107 -1.28 -14.99 3.28
CA MET A 107 -1.74 -16.24 2.66
C MET A 107 -1.44 -16.26 1.15
N PHE A 108 -1.80 -15.20 0.42
CA PHE A 108 -1.54 -15.13 -1.03
C PHE A 108 -0.05 -15.02 -1.37
N PHE A 109 0.76 -14.34 -0.56
CA PHE A 109 2.21 -14.35 -0.75
C PHE A 109 2.81 -15.75 -0.57
N HIS A 110 2.34 -16.51 0.42
CA HIS A 110 2.74 -17.92 0.58
C HIS A 110 2.24 -18.81 -0.56
N GLN A 111 1.03 -18.58 -1.07
CA GLN A 111 0.53 -19.28 -2.25
C GLN A 111 1.45 -19.07 -3.46
N GLY A 112 1.83 -17.82 -3.73
CA GLY A 112 2.76 -17.49 -4.80
C GLY A 112 4.16 -18.09 -4.59
N LEU A 113 4.66 -18.09 -3.34
CA LEU A 113 5.94 -18.71 -2.99
C LEU A 113 5.93 -20.23 -3.20
N ARG A 114 4.81 -20.91 -2.91
CA ARG A 114 4.64 -22.35 -3.19
C ARG A 114 4.68 -22.64 -4.70
N ALA A 115 4.13 -21.74 -5.50
CA ALA A 115 4.11 -21.88 -6.96
C ALA A 115 5.46 -21.51 -7.62
N ARG A 116 6.16 -20.49 -7.11
CA ARG A 116 7.48 -20.04 -7.58
C ARG A 116 8.38 -19.64 -6.40
N PRO A 117 9.12 -20.59 -5.80
CA PRO A 117 9.98 -20.33 -4.63
C PRO A 117 11.16 -19.40 -4.90
N GLU A 118 11.65 -19.36 -6.14
CA GLU A 118 12.80 -18.57 -6.58
C GLU A 118 12.53 -17.06 -6.62
N LEU A 119 11.26 -16.66 -6.67
CA LEU A 119 10.91 -15.26 -6.84
C LEU A 119 11.03 -14.51 -5.51
N SER A 120 12.06 -13.67 -5.40
CA SER A 120 12.37 -12.88 -4.20
C SER A 120 11.25 -11.93 -3.78
N SER A 121 10.41 -11.48 -4.72
CA SER A 121 9.30 -10.58 -4.42
C SER A 121 8.27 -11.19 -3.48
N PHE A 122 7.97 -12.49 -3.60
CA PHE A 122 7.06 -13.18 -2.66
C PHE A 122 7.68 -13.30 -1.27
N ARG A 123 8.97 -13.65 -1.19
CA ARG A 123 9.68 -13.73 0.10
C ARG A 123 9.69 -12.37 0.81
N LEU A 124 9.96 -11.30 0.07
CA LEU A 124 9.90 -9.93 0.58
C LEU A 124 8.48 -9.55 1.01
N GLY A 125 7.46 -9.93 0.24
CA GLY A 125 6.05 -9.74 0.60
C GLY A 125 5.70 -10.40 1.93
N VAL A 126 6.07 -11.68 2.11
CA VAL A 126 5.89 -12.43 3.36
C VAL A 126 6.53 -11.69 4.53
N GLN A 127 7.81 -11.29 4.40
CA GLN A 127 8.51 -10.55 5.45
C GLN A 127 7.81 -9.24 5.82
N LYS A 128 7.41 -8.44 4.80
CA LYS A 128 6.70 -7.16 5.01
C LYS A 128 5.36 -7.37 5.71
N THR A 129 4.60 -8.40 5.34
CA THR A 129 3.32 -8.73 5.98
C THR A 129 3.50 -9.23 7.41
N GLN A 130 4.49 -10.08 7.67
CA GLN A 130 4.77 -10.58 9.02
C GLN A 130 5.17 -9.43 9.95
N GLU A 131 6.08 -8.56 9.50
CA GLU A 131 6.48 -7.39 10.26
C GLU A 131 5.28 -6.45 10.52
N ALA A 132 4.39 -6.27 9.54
CA ALA A 132 3.17 -5.49 9.71
C ALA A 132 2.26 -6.08 10.81
N ILE A 133 2.06 -7.40 10.80
CA ILE A 133 1.25 -8.11 11.81
C ILE A 133 1.91 -8.04 13.19
N GLU A 134 3.22 -8.25 13.29
CA GLU A 134 3.95 -8.15 14.56
C GLU A 134 3.90 -6.73 15.13
N ASN A 135 4.00 -5.72 14.25
CA ASN A 135 3.84 -4.32 14.63
C ASN A 135 2.41 -4.02 15.09
N THR A 136 1.36 -4.60 14.47
CA THR A 136 -0.02 -4.34 14.91
C THR A 136 -0.34 -4.99 16.26
N ILE A 137 0.18 -6.19 16.50
CA ILE A 137 0.09 -6.88 17.80
C ILE A 137 0.93 -6.15 18.87
N GLY A 138 2.03 -5.52 18.44
CA GLY A 138 3.05 -4.92 19.29
C GLY A 138 3.95 -5.99 19.92
N THR A 139 5.13 -5.59 20.41
CA THR A 139 5.95 -6.46 21.26
C THR A 139 5.27 -6.65 22.60
N SER A 140 4.21 -7.45 22.63
CA SER A 140 3.87 -8.15 23.84
C SER A 140 5.14 -8.92 24.21
N LYS A 141 5.81 -8.50 25.29
CA LYS A 141 6.50 -9.51 26.11
C LYS A 141 5.39 -10.39 26.70
N CYS A 142 4.68 -11.11 25.85
CA CYS A 142 3.86 -12.21 26.25
C CYS A 142 4.89 -13.27 26.64
N SER A 143 5.08 -13.38 27.95
CA SER A 143 5.71 -14.54 28.57
C SER A 143 5.23 -15.78 27.82
N ALA A 144 6.18 -16.54 27.30
CA ALA A 144 5.98 -17.74 26.51
C ALA A 144 4.75 -18.53 26.97
N TYR A 145 3.74 -18.65 26.10
CA TYR A 145 3.06 -19.94 26.00
C TYR A 145 3.96 -20.79 25.10
N THR A 146 4.98 -21.36 25.73
CA THR A 146 5.53 -22.61 25.23
C THR A 146 4.34 -23.53 25.01
N THR A 147 4.17 -24.02 23.80
CA THR A 147 3.34 -25.19 23.50
C THR A 147 3.96 -26.38 24.23
N THR A 148 3.75 -26.43 25.54
CA THR A 148 4.03 -27.59 26.37
C THR A 148 2.79 -28.45 26.32
N SER A 149 2.98 -29.62 25.70
CA SER A 149 2.18 -30.82 25.80
C SER A 149 1.36 -30.89 27.10
N LEU A 150 0.08 -31.21 26.94
CA LEU A 150 -0.86 -31.62 28.00
C LEU A 150 -0.18 -32.43 29.10
N LYS A 151 -0.04 -31.86 30.30
CA LYS A 151 -0.11 -32.55 31.59
C LYS A 151 -0.64 -31.60 32.66
N GLU A 152 -1.57 -32.13 33.44
CA GLU A 152 -2.40 -31.47 34.44
C GLU A 152 -1.65 -31.03 35.71
N ASN A 153 -2.30 -30.12 36.44
CA ASN A 153 -2.23 -29.86 37.89
C ASN A 153 -0.93 -29.26 38.47
N ASP A 154 -1.00 -28.00 38.95
CA ASP A 154 -1.20 -27.80 40.40
C ASP A 154 -1.42 -26.33 40.81
N PHE A 155 -2.24 -26.20 41.84
CA PHE A 155 -2.71 -24.98 42.49
C PHE A 155 -1.64 -24.51 43.52
N SER A 156 -1.11 -23.29 43.41
CA SER A 156 -0.74 -22.52 44.63
C SER A 156 -0.53 -21.03 44.38
N SER A 157 -1.13 -20.24 45.25
CA SER A 157 -1.03 -18.79 45.35
C SER A 157 0.37 -18.33 45.78
N LYS A 158 0.78 -17.12 45.36
CA LYS A 158 1.52 -16.19 46.22
C LYS A 158 1.50 -14.76 45.66
N HIS A 159 0.84 -13.88 46.41
CA HIS A 159 0.89 -12.42 46.32
C HIS A 159 2.33 -11.89 46.53
N LYS A 160 2.73 -10.84 45.80
CA LYS A 160 3.73 -9.88 46.29
C LYS A 160 3.58 -8.48 45.65
N SER A 161 3.06 -7.58 46.49
CA SER A 161 3.33 -6.13 46.63
C SER A 161 3.45 -5.24 45.39
N SER A 162 2.42 -4.42 45.22
CA SER A 162 2.40 -3.19 44.43
C SER A 162 3.42 -2.16 44.96
N LYS A 163 4.39 -1.77 44.13
CA LYS A 163 5.11 -0.49 44.30
C LYS A 163 4.36 0.58 43.52
N GLN A 164 3.73 1.48 44.27
CA GLN A 164 2.98 2.64 43.80
C GLN A 164 3.96 3.63 43.15
N CYS A 165 3.94 3.72 41.83
CA CYS A 165 4.72 4.69 41.06
C CYS A 165 3.88 5.95 40.87
N GLN A 166 4.36 7.08 41.39
CA GLN A 166 3.66 8.37 41.36
C GLN A 166 3.40 8.80 39.90
N ARG A 167 2.12 8.85 39.51
CA ARG A 167 1.67 9.39 38.22
C ARG A 167 1.85 10.90 38.24
N THR A 168 2.91 11.41 37.61
CA THR A 168 2.97 12.81 37.21
C THR A 168 1.83 13.07 36.23
N THR A 169 0.87 13.91 36.61
CA THR A 169 -0.27 14.32 35.77
C THR A 169 0.24 15.21 34.63
N ARG A 170 0.59 14.60 33.50
CA ARG A 170 0.81 15.36 32.27
C ARG A 170 -0.52 16.02 31.85
N PRO A 171 -0.54 17.30 31.45
CA PRO A 171 -1.74 17.92 30.93
C PRO A 171 -2.24 17.13 29.72
N LYS A 172 -3.56 16.91 29.65
CA LYS A 172 -4.20 16.30 28.49
C LYS A 172 -4.01 17.25 27.30
N LEU A 173 -3.17 16.85 26.35
CA LEU A 173 -3.01 17.56 25.08
C LEU A 173 -4.37 17.66 24.37
N SER A 174 -4.61 18.78 23.68
CA SER A 174 -5.80 18.91 22.83
C SER A 174 -5.81 17.82 21.75
N ALA A 175 -7.01 17.45 21.26
CA ALA A 175 -7.14 16.40 20.26
C ALA A 175 -6.32 16.70 18.99
N THR A 176 -6.26 17.98 18.60
CA THR A 176 -5.49 18.47 17.45
C THR A 176 -3.98 18.36 17.68
N GLU A 177 -3.48 18.70 18.87
CA GLU A 177 -2.06 18.50 19.22
C GLU A 177 -1.67 17.02 19.30
N MET A 178 -2.59 16.17 19.75
CA MET A 178 -2.36 14.72 19.77
C MET A 178 -2.28 14.16 18.36
N GLU A 179 -3.17 14.59 17.46
CA GLU A 179 -3.14 14.22 16.05
C GLU A 179 -1.86 14.70 15.37
N ARG A 180 -1.45 15.95 15.61
CA ARG A 180 -0.19 16.51 15.12
C ARG A 180 1.03 15.71 15.58
N ARG A 181 1.04 15.33 16.87
CA ARG A 181 2.11 14.50 17.43
C ARG A 181 2.14 13.10 16.82
N ASN A 182 0.98 12.51 16.52
CA ASN A 182 0.88 11.21 15.88
C ASN A 182 1.29 11.29 14.40
N ALA A 183 0.84 12.32 13.67
CA ALA A 183 1.25 12.59 12.30
C ALA A 183 2.77 12.72 12.19
N ARG A 184 3.41 13.44 13.13
CA ARG A 184 4.87 13.56 13.18
C ARG A 184 5.60 12.24 13.39
N LYS A 185 5.02 11.31 14.16
CA LYS A 185 5.60 9.96 14.34
C LYS A 185 5.49 9.10 13.08
N LEU A 186 4.41 9.26 12.31
CA LEU A 186 4.11 8.43 11.14
C LEU A 186 4.74 8.99 9.85
N LEU A 187 4.72 10.31 9.67
CA LEU A 187 5.20 11.00 8.46
C LEU A 187 6.65 11.51 8.59
N GLY A 188 7.18 11.67 9.81
CA GLY A 188 8.51 12.22 10.02
C GLY A 188 8.61 13.68 9.56
N GLU A 189 9.57 13.97 8.69
CA GLU A 189 9.83 15.33 8.14
C GLU A 189 8.69 15.84 7.26
N LEU A 190 8.01 14.94 6.53
CA LEU A 190 6.85 15.25 5.68
C LEU A 190 5.63 15.80 6.46
N CYS A 191 5.65 15.70 7.79
CA CYS A 191 4.62 16.31 8.63
C CYS A 191 4.60 17.84 8.49
N VAL A 192 5.76 18.46 8.29
CA VAL A 192 5.87 19.92 8.10
C VAL A 192 5.20 20.33 6.78
N ASP A 193 5.47 19.58 5.72
CA ASP A 193 4.87 19.82 4.40
C ASP A 193 3.35 19.68 4.44
N LYS A 194 2.84 18.66 5.16
CA LYS A 194 1.39 18.47 5.35
C LYS A 194 0.75 19.70 5.99
N GLU A 195 1.33 20.19 7.07
CA GLU A 195 0.83 21.37 7.79
C GLU A 195 0.89 22.62 6.92
N TYR A 196 1.99 22.81 6.19
CA TYR A 196 2.14 23.93 5.27
C TYR A 196 1.05 23.92 4.20
N LEU A 197 0.79 22.78 3.55
CA LEU A 197 -0.22 22.66 2.51
C LEU A 197 -1.65 22.81 3.05
N GLU A 198 -1.94 22.31 4.25
CA GLU A 198 -3.24 22.49 4.90
C GLU A 198 -3.50 23.96 5.25
N ASN A 199 -2.47 24.71 5.66
CA ASN A 199 -2.54 26.16 5.86
C ASN A 199 -2.67 26.91 4.53
N LEU A 200 -1.90 26.51 3.51
CA LEU A 200 -1.95 27.09 2.16
C LEU A 200 -3.37 27.05 1.60
N LEU A 201 -4.07 25.92 1.76
CA LEU A 201 -5.46 25.76 1.32
C LEU A 201 -6.48 26.63 2.10
N GLN A 202 -6.14 27.10 3.30
CA GLN A 202 -6.96 28.00 4.10
C GLN A 202 -6.67 29.48 3.81
N HIS A 203 -5.54 29.80 3.15
CA HIS A 203 -5.17 31.18 2.88
C HIS A 203 -6.07 31.81 1.81
N PRO A 204 -6.66 32.99 2.07
CA PRO A 204 -7.62 33.63 1.17
C PRO A 204 -7.01 34.10 -0.15
N ASP A 205 -5.69 34.32 -0.19
CA ASP A 205 -4.97 34.78 -1.38
C ASP A 205 -4.74 33.66 -2.40
N LEU A 206 -4.91 32.38 -2.02
CA LEU A 206 -4.75 31.26 -2.94
C LEU A 206 -5.81 31.29 -4.07
N VAL A 207 -7.04 31.74 -3.75
CA VAL A 207 -8.13 31.87 -4.73
C VAL A 207 -7.82 32.92 -5.81
N ARG A 208 -6.96 33.89 -5.51
CA ARG A 208 -6.50 34.90 -6.47
C ARG A 208 -5.34 34.40 -7.33
N ALA A 209 -4.60 33.40 -6.85
CA ALA A 209 -3.43 32.84 -7.51
C ALA A 209 -3.76 31.71 -8.49
N ASP A 210 -4.92 31.05 -8.34
CA ASP A 210 -5.45 30.10 -9.32
C ASP A 210 -5.80 30.85 -10.62
N THR A 211 -4.86 30.85 -11.58
CA THR A 211 -5.08 31.34 -12.95
C THR A 211 -5.46 30.18 -13.87
N ASN A 212 -6.04 30.46 -15.04
CA ASN A 212 -6.51 29.43 -15.99
C ASN A 212 -5.42 28.44 -16.49
N SER A 213 -4.12 28.70 -16.26
CA SER A 213 -3.02 27.85 -16.71
C SER A 213 -2.46 26.90 -15.64
N GLU A 214 -2.54 27.24 -14.36
CA GLU A 214 -1.95 26.44 -13.27
C GLU A 214 -2.87 26.45 -12.04
N SER A 215 -3.50 25.31 -11.78
CA SER A 215 -4.36 25.10 -10.61
C SER A 215 -3.51 24.74 -9.39
N ILE A 216 -2.83 25.71 -8.80
CA ILE A 216 -2.00 25.52 -7.60
C ILE A 216 -2.84 24.86 -6.48
N SER A 217 -4.11 25.26 -6.37
CA SER A 217 -5.07 24.65 -5.43
C SER A 217 -5.32 23.16 -5.68
N SER A 218 -5.36 22.70 -6.94
CA SER A 218 -5.57 21.27 -7.22
C SER A 218 -4.36 20.45 -6.81
N TYR A 219 -3.15 20.92 -7.13
CA TYR A 219 -1.91 20.25 -6.74
C TYR A 219 -1.73 20.21 -5.22
N ALA A 220 -2.05 21.30 -4.51
CA ALA A 220 -2.02 21.32 -3.06
C ALA A 220 -3.02 20.33 -2.44
N LYS A 221 -4.25 20.23 -2.97
CA LYS A 221 -5.25 19.24 -2.52
C LYS A 221 -4.78 17.81 -2.77
N GLU A 222 -4.21 17.55 -3.94
CA GLU A 222 -3.69 16.25 -4.30
C GLU A 222 -2.52 15.83 -3.39
N ALA A 223 -1.57 16.73 -3.14
CA ALA A 223 -0.46 16.51 -2.23
C ALA A 223 -0.93 16.26 -0.78
N VAL A 224 -1.90 17.02 -0.27
CA VAL A 224 -2.50 16.77 1.05
C VAL A 224 -3.18 15.41 1.09
N ASN A 225 -3.93 15.04 0.04
CA ASN A 225 -4.56 13.73 -0.07
C ASN A 225 -3.52 12.60 -0.06
N PHE A 226 -2.43 12.75 -0.79
CA PHE A 226 -1.30 11.81 -0.80
C PHE A 226 -0.72 11.63 0.61
N LEU A 227 -0.45 12.74 1.32
CA LEU A 227 0.09 12.69 2.68
C LEU A 227 -0.88 12.05 3.67
N LYS A 228 -2.19 12.31 3.52
CA LYS A 228 -3.25 11.65 4.32
C LYS A 228 -3.31 10.15 4.06
N LYS A 229 -3.29 9.71 2.80
CA LYS A 229 -3.23 8.28 2.42
C LYS A 229 -1.97 7.61 2.97
N ARG A 230 -0.81 8.28 2.88
CA ARG A 230 0.45 7.78 3.45
C ARG A 230 0.39 7.67 4.96
N GLN A 231 -0.19 8.66 5.65
CA GLN A 231 -0.38 8.62 7.10
C GLN A 231 -1.28 7.45 7.51
N GLU A 232 -2.37 7.23 6.78
CA GLU A 232 -3.29 6.11 6.96
C GLU A 232 -2.56 4.76 6.82
N PHE A 233 -1.78 4.60 5.74
CA PHE A 233 -0.98 3.40 5.49
C PHE A 233 -0.04 3.08 6.66
N TRP A 234 0.73 4.07 7.13
CA TRP A 234 1.64 3.84 8.25
C TRP A 234 0.90 3.59 9.56
N ARG A 235 -0.29 4.16 9.75
CA ARG A 235 -1.12 3.88 10.92
C ARG A 235 -1.56 2.42 10.95
N GLN A 236 -1.86 1.84 9.79
CA GLN A 236 -2.22 0.42 9.65
C GLN A 236 -1.02 -0.49 9.92
N GLN A 237 0.13 -0.19 9.31
CA GLN A 237 1.32 -1.04 9.41
C GLN A 237 2.07 -0.90 10.75
N ARG A 238 2.09 0.30 11.32
CA ARG A 238 2.81 0.64 12.55
C ARG A 238 1.93 1.54 13.43
N PRO A 239 0.92 0.96 14.11
CA PRO A 239 0.06 1.75 14.97
C PRO A 239 0.89 2.48 16.03
N CYS A 240 0.44 3.67 16.43
CA CYS A 240 1.19 4.54 17.35
C CYS A 240 1.48 3.89 18.73
N THR A 241 0.80 2.79 19.06
CA THR A 241 1.02 1.94 20.23
C THR A 241 2.28 1.07 20.13
N ALA A 242 2.68 0.71 18.92
CA ALA A 242 3.85 -0.12 18.62
C ALA A 242 5.13 0.69 18.38
N LEU A 243 5.01 2.00 18.15
CA LEU A 243 6.16 2.88 17.96
C LEU A 243 6.90 3.13 19.29
N PRO A 244 8.23 2.99 19.33
CA PRO A 244 9.03 3.27 20.53
C PRO A 244 8.71 4.66 21.10
N LYS A 245 8.65 4.77 22.43
CA LYS A 245 8.56 6.08 23.09
C LYS A 245 9.82 6.86 22.75
N TYR A 246 9.67 7.87 21.89
CA TYR A 246 10.70 8.81 21.41
C TYR A 246 11.74 9.15 22.49
N LYS A 247 12.76 8.31 22.60
CA LYS A 247 14.03 8.53 23.30
C LYS A 247 15.04 7.78 22.45
N SER A 248 15.81 8.58 21.70
CA SER A 248 16.90 8.15 20.83
C SER A 248 16.55 7.01 19.86
N VAL A 249 15.69 7.29 18.89
CA VAL A 249 15.87 6.61 17.60
C VAL A 249 17.05 7.36 16.98
N ALA A 250 18.25 6.78 17.11
CA ALA A 250 19.32 7.09 16.17
C ALA A 250 18.71 6.98 14.78
N GLN A 251 19.11 7.84 13.84
CA GLN A 251 18.60 7.87 12.47
C GLN A 251 18.79 6.50 11.80
N ASP A 252 17.91 5.55 12.09
CA ASP A 252 17.80 4.33 11.32
C ASP A 252 17.22 4.81 10.00
N PRO A 253 18.00 4.74 8.90
CA PRO A 253 17.51 5.19 7.62
C PRO A 253 16.20 4.46 7.35
N LEU A 254 15.18 5.23 6.98
CA LEU A 254 13.94 4.65 6.48
C LEU A 254 14.31 3.58 5.48
N PRO A 255 13.72 2.37 5.56
CA PRO A 255 14.14 1.30 4.70
C PRO A 255 14.09 1.72 3.23
N THR A 256 15.22 1.56 2.54
CA THR A 256 15.40 1.96 1.14
C THR A 256 14.66 0.98 0.23
N TRP A 257 13.34 1.08 0.17
CA TRP A 257 12.53 0.31 -0.78
C TRP A 257 11.60 1.20 -1.61
N PHE A 258 12.18 2.25 -2.19
CA PHE A 258 11.63 2.95 -3.35
C PHE A 258 12.55 2.74 -4.56
#